data_AF-A0A430L387-F1
#
_entry.id   AF-A0A430L387-F1
#
_cell.length_a   1.000
_cell.length_b   1.000
_cell.length_c   1.000
_cell.angle_alpha   90.00
_cell.angle_beta   90.00
_cell.angle_gamma   90.00
#
_symmetry.space_group_name_H-M   'P 1'
#
loop_
_entity.id
_entity.type
_entity.pdbx_description
1 polymer ?
#
loop_
_entity_poly.entity_id
_entity_poly.type
_entity_poly.pdbx_seq_one_letter_code
_entity_poly.pdbx_strand_id
1 'polypeptide(L)'
;MAQKAKKDRAKSNAAALNNLHIGSLVVNVLFLLAHFLFRSRSLWLYGLLSAPSLICEYVLEISGRPKYDPSTRALRSAGEDLSNAGLTEYMFDVIWVTWASAILVILFGNKGWLLWVVVPAYGLYLGSGLLGMGRQKMAELQGGGGVGDAAPQGNRRARRAA
;
A
#
# COMPACT_ATOMS: atom_id res chain seq x y z
N MET A 1 22.52 -16.61 -1.12
CA MET A 1 21.16 -16.33 -0.60
C MET A 1 20.47 -15.16 -1.31
N ALA A 2 21.16 -14.06 -1.63
CA ALA A 2 20.55 -12.87 -2.28
C ALA A 2 19.83 -13.14 -3.62
N GLN A 3 20.38 -13.98 -4.49
CA GLN A 3 19.74 -14.33 -5.78
C GLN A 3 18.46 -15.16 -5.62
N LYS A 4 18.39 -16.00 -4.59
CA LYS A 4 17.21 -16.81 -4.28
C LYS A 4 16.07 -15.89 -3.81
N ALA A 5 16.34 -15.03 -2.83
CA ALA A 5 15.36 -14.06 -2.33
C ALA A 5 14.83 -13.13 -3.44
N LYS A 6 15.69 -12.68 -4.36
CA LYS A 6 15.27 -11.86 -5.52
C LYS A 6 14.31 -12.62 -6.44
N LYS A 7 14.58 -13.90 -6.72
CA LYS A 7 13.70 -14.75 -7.55
C LYS A 7 12.39 -15.06 -6.84
N ASP A 8 12.43 -15.34 -5.54
CA ASP A 8 11.24 -15.63 -4.72
C ASP A 8 10.31 -14.41 -4.68
N ARG A 9 10.85 -13.19 -4.50
CA ARG A 9 10.09 -11.94 -4.60
C ARG A 9 9.45 -11.75 -5.97
N ALA A 10 10.22 -11.94 -7.04
CA ALA A 10 9.68 -11.82 -8.39
C ALA A 10 8.50 -12.78 -8.63
N LYS A 11 8.60 -14.02 -8.15
CA LYS A 11 7.51 -15.01 -8.23
C LYS A 11 6.29 -14.57 -7.41
N SER A 12 6.52 -14.12 -6.17
CA SER A 12 5.45 -13.64 -5.28
C SER A 12 4.70 -12.45 -5.89
N ASN A 13 5.43 -11.44 -6.37
CA ASN A 13 4.85 -10.25 -7.00
C ASN A 13 4.01 -10.61 -8.23
N ALA A 14 4.54 -11.45 -9.12
CA ALA A 14 3.80 -11.88 -10.30
C ALA A 14 2.49 -12.62 -9.94
N ALA A 15 2.53 -13.45 -8.91
CA ALA A 15 1.33 -14.14 -8.42
C ALA A 15 0.31 -13.14 -7.82
N ALA A 16 0.77 -12.21 -6.98
CA ALA A 16 -0.08 -11.18 -6.39
C ALA A 16 -0.77 -10.31 -7.47
N LEU A 17 -0.01 -9.84 -8.45
CA LEU A 17 -0.53 -9.01 -9.56
C LEU A 17 -1.51 -9.78 -10.45
N ASN A 18 -1.22 -11.06 -10.75
CA ASN A 18 -2.17 -11.87 -11.53
C ASN A 18 -3.49 -12.07 -10.78
N ASN A 19 -3.43 -12.38 -9.48
CA ASN A 19 -4.63 -12.52 -8.67
C ASN A 19 -5.40 -11.20 -8.57
N LEU A 20 -4.68 -10.06 -8.49
CA LEU A 20 -5.27 -8.73 -8.46
C LEU A 20 -6.05 -8.45 -9.75
N HIS A 21 -5.43 -8.62 -10.92
CA HIS A 21 -6.10 -8.39 -12.20
C HIS A 21 -7.29 -9.32 -12.43
N ILE A 22 -7.15 -10.61 -12.08
CA ILE A 22 -8.24 -11.58 -12.22
C ILE A 22 -9.40 -11.18 -11.30
N GLY A 23 -9.12 -10.86 -10.04
CA GLY A 23 -10.15 -10.45 -9.09
C GLY A 23 -10.81 -9.13 -9.49
N SER A 24 -10.04 -8.14 -9.91
CA SER A 24 -10.56 -6.86 -10.44
C SER A 24 -11.46 -7.11 -11.63
N LEU A 25 -11.02 -7.91 -12.62
CA LEU A 25 -11.82 -8.26 -13.78
C LEU A 25 -13.14 -8.93 -13.38
N VAL A 26 -13.07 -9.92 -12.48
CA VAL A 26 -14.26 -10.65 -11.99
C VAL A 26 -15.25 -9.69 -11.32
N VAL A 27 -14.79 -8.85 -10.40
CA VAL A 27 -15.67 -7.90 -9.68
C VAL A 27 -16.29 -6.89 -10.64
N ASN A 28 -15.51 -6.35 -11.58
CA ASN A 28 -16.00 -5.40 -12.57
C ASN A 28 -17.07 -6.04 -13.47
N VAL A 29 -16.79 -7.23 -13.99
CA VAL A 29 -17.72 -7.97 -14.83
C VAL A 29 -18.99 -8.31 -14.05
N LEU A 30 -18.89 -8.79 -12.81
CA LEU A 30 -20.05 -9.09 -11.97
C LEU A 30 -20.89 -7.85 -11.70
N PHE A 31 -20.28 -6.70 -11.44
CA PHE A 31 -21.01 -5.46 -11.22
C PHE A 31 -21.76 -5.01 -12.47
N LEU A 32 -21.11 -5.03 -13.63
CA LEU A 32 -21.72 -4.67 -14.91
C LEU A 32 -22.85 -5.64 -15.27
N LEU A 33 -22.62 -6.94 -15.15
CA LEU A 33 -23.67 -7.95 -15.36
C LEU A 33 -24.85 -7.71 -14.42
N ALA A 34 -24.59 -7.43 -13.14
CA ALA A 34 -25.67 -7.17 -12.19
C ALA A 34 -26.47 -5.90 -12.53
N HIS A 35 -25.78 -4.86 -12.99
CA HIS A 35 -26.39 -3.62 -13.45
C HIS A 35 -27.30 -3.85 -14.66
N PHE A 36 -26.84 -4.60 -15.66
CA PHE A 36 -27.56 -4.80 -16.92
C PHE A 36 -28.64 -5.89 -16.85
N LEU A 37 -28.44 -6.98 -16.11
CA LEU A 37 -29.33 -8.14 -16.12
C LEU A 37 -30.38 -8.12 -15.00
N PHE A 38 -30.07 -7.56 -13.82
CA PHE A 38 -30.96 -7.65 -12.65
C PHE A 38 -31.56 -6.31 -12.27
N ARG A 39 -30.73 -5.35 -11.89
CA ARG A 39 -31.21 -4.06 -11.38
C ARG A 39 -30.15 -2.99 -11.60
N SER A 40 -30.57 -1.91 -12.25
CA SER A 40 -29.71 -0.76 -12.50
C SER A 40 -29.20 -0.18 -11.18
N ARG A 41 -27.88 -0.24 -11.00
CA ARG A 41 -27.12 0.45 -9.94
C ARG A 41 -26.48 1.72 -10.50
N SER A 42 -26.08 2.66 -9.65
CA SER A 42 -25.45 3.89 -10.14
C SER A 42 -24.06 3.61 -10.74
N LEU A 43 -23.95 3.66 -12.08
CA LEU A 43 -22.67 3.54 -12.79
C LEU A 43 -21.72 4.71 -12.49
N TRP A 44 -22.29 5.88 -12.22
CA TRP A 44 -21.49 7.06 -11.87
C TRP A 44 -20.80 6.88 -10.52
N LEU A 45 -21.53 6.44 -9.48
CA LEU A 45 -20.92 6.12 -8.18
C LEU A 45 -19.92 4.98 -8.29
N TYR A 46 -20.24 3.97 -9.11
CA TYR A 46 -19.33 2.88 -9.38
C TYR A 46 -18.00 3.36 -9.98
N GLY A 47 -18.05 4.16 -11.05
CA GLY A 47 -16.85 4.71 -11.68
C GLY A 47 -16.05 5.60 -10.72
N LEU A 48 -16.74 6.49 -9.99
CA LEU A 48 -16.08 7.42 -9.06
C LEU A 48 -15.38 6.68 -7.91
N LEU A 49 -16.07 5.73 -7.26
CA LEU A 49 -15.53 5.03 -6.09
C LEU A 49 -14.58 3.89 -6.46
N SER A 50 -14.67 3.36 -7.68
CA SER A 50 -13.69 2.37 -8.18
C SER A 50 -12.42 3.02 -8.74
N ALA A 51 -12.45 4.30 -9.13
CA ALA A 51 -11.29 4.97 -9.71
C ALA A 51 -10.04 4.93 -8.80
N PRO A 52 -10.12 5.18 -7.48
CA PRO A 52 -8.97 5.03 -6.59
C PRO A 52 -8.39 3.61 -6.56
N SER A 53 -9.25 2.58 -6.62
CA SER A 53 -8.81 1.18 -6.72
C SER A 53 -8.05 0.91 -8.01
N LEU A 54 -8.54 1.41 -9.15
CA LEU A 54 -7.87 1.25 -10.45
C LEU A 54 -6.52 1.96 -10.49
N ILE A 55 -6.43 3.15 -9.88
CA ILE A 55 -5.15 3.88 -9.74
C ILE A 55 -4.18 3.07 -8.87
N CYS A 56 -4.64 2.51 -7.74
CA CYS A 56 -3.80 1.68 -6.88
C CYS A 56 -3.29 0.44 -7.63
N GLU A 57 -4.17 -0.27 -8.33
CA GLU A 57 -3.81 -1.45 -9.15
C GLU A 57 -2.77 -1.10 -10.22
N TYR A 58 -2.94 0.03 -10.91
CA TYR A 58 -1.98 0.51 -11.90
C TYR A 58 -0.61 0.82 -11.30
N VAL A 59 -0.57 1.48 -10.14
CA VAL A 59 0.69 1.81 -9.46
C VAL A 59 1.38 0.52 -8.96
N LEU A 60 0.64 -0.43 -8.38
CA LEU A 60 1.17 -1.74 -7.96
C LEU A 60 1.75 -2.53 -9.14
N GLU A 61 1.10 -2.49 -10.31
CA GLU A 61 1.60 -3.14 -11.51
C GLU A 61 2.93 -2.52 -11.95
N ILE A 62 3.03 -1.19 -12.03
CA ILE A 62 4.26 -0.54 -12.49
C ILE A 62 5.43 -0.75 -11.52
N SER A 63 5.17 -0.68 -10.21
CA SER A 63 6.21 -0.81 -9.19
C SER A 63 6.59 -2.27 -8.93
N GLY A 64 5.61 -3.18 -8.89
CA GLY A 64 5.77 -4.57 -8.48
C GLY A 64 6.10 -5.55 -9.60
N ARG A 65 5.81 -5.21 -10.87
CA ARG A 65 5.97 -6.17 -11.99
C ARG A 65 7.44 -6.55 -12.22
N PRO A 66 7.79 -7.85 -12.14
CA PRO A 66 9.15 -8.30 -12.42
C PRO A 66 9.54 -8.06 -13.88
N LYS A 67 10.76 -7.57 -14.09
CA LYS A 67 11.31 -7.26 -15.42
C LYS A 67 12.42 -8.24 -15.76
N TYR A 68 12.32 -8.86 -16.92
CA TYR A 68 13.28 -9.83 -17.45
C TYR A 68 14.01 -9.25 -18.65
N ASP A 69 15.25 -9.69 -18.86
CA ASP A 69 16.03 -9.35 -20.03
C ASP A 69 15.44 -10.05 -21.28
N PRO A 70 15.19 -9.33 -22.39
CA PRO A 70 14.60 -9.91 -23.59
C PRO A 70 15.48 -10.98 -24.27
N SER A 71 16.80 -10.87 -24.14
CA SER A 71 17.76 -11.73 -24.83
C SER A 71 18.16 -12.94 -23.99
N THR A 72 18.46 -12.72 -22.71
CA THR A 72 18.96 -13.78 -21.81
C THR A 72 17.88 -14.40 -20.94
N ARG A 73 16.66 -13.83 -20.93
CA ARG A 73 15.57 -14.15 -19.99
C ARG A 73 15.98 -14.06 -18.51
N ALA A 74 17.11 -13.43 -18.22
CA ALA A 74 17.59 -13.24 -16.85
C ALA A 74 16.73 -12.20 -16.12
N LEU A 75 16.52 -12.41 -14.81
CA LEU A 75 15.74 -11.48 -13.99
C LEU A 75 16.52 -10.17 -13.75
N ARG A 76 16.09 -9.10 -14.40
CA ARG A 76 16.69 -7.76 -14.27
C ARG A 76 16.25 -7.08 -12.97
N SER A 77 14.94 -7.02 -12.73
CA SER A 77 14.36 -6.46 -11.50
C SER A 77 13.23 -7.34 -10.98
N ALA A 78 13.17 -7.54 -9.67
CA ALA A 78 12.05 -8.23 -9.03
C ALA A 78 10.82 -7.33 -8.85
N GLY A 79 10.98 -6.00 -9.00
CA GLY A 79 9.98 -5.01 -8.59
C GLY A 79 10.11 -4.65 -7.11
N GLU A 80 9.30 -3.69 -6.67
CA GLU A 80 9.08 -3.38 -5.26
C GLU A 80 8.38 -4.54 -4.56
N ASP A 81 8.67 -4.75 -3.28
CA ASP A 81 8.08 -5.87 -2.54
C ASP A 81 6.60 -5.59 -2.28
N LEU A 82 5.71 -6.33 -2.94
CA LEU A 82 4.27 -6.12 -2.80
C LEU A 82 3.72 -6.59 -1.43
N SER A 83 4.55 -7.26 -0.62
CA SER A 83 4.21 -7.63 0.75
C SER A 83 4.65 -6.60 1.79
N ASN A 84 5.18 -5.46 1.35
CA ASN A 84 5.68 -4.43 2.24
C ASN A 84 4.53 -3.74 3.01
N ALA A 85 4.71 -3.56 4.32
CA ALA A 85 3.75 -2.87 5.16
C ALA A 85 3.71 -1.36 4.88
N GLY A 86 2.59 -0.72 5.21
CA GLY A 86 2.42 0.73 5.07
C GLY A 86 1.71 1.12 3.79
N LEU A 87 2.38 1.79 2.84
CA LEU A 87 1.71 2.34 1.65
C LEU A 87 1.20 1.23 0.72
N THR A 88 1.99 0.20 0.47
CA THR A 88 1.60 -0.92 -0.40
C THR A 88 0.41 -1.68 0.18
N GLU A 89 0.45 -1.96 1.48
CA GLU A 89 -0.68 -2.53 2.22
C GLU A 89 -1.94 -1.65 2.11
N TYR A 90 -1.80 -0.33 2.31
CA TYR A 90 -2.91 0.61 2.14
C TYR A 90 -3.51 0.59 0.72
N MET A 91 -2.67 0.47 -0.32
CA MET A 91 -3.15 0.35 -1.71
C MET A 91 -3.95 -0.93 -1.93
N PHE A 92 -3.52 -2.04 -1.34
CA PHE A 92 -4.31 -3.27 -1.34
C PHE A 92 -5.63 -3.09 -0.58
N ASP A 93 -5.64 -2.43 0.58
CA ASP A 93 -6.86 -2.15 1.33
C ASP A 93 -7.88 -1.35 0.51
N VAL A 94 -7.43 -0.33 -0.23
CA VAL A 94 -8.30 0.42 -1.14
C VAL A 94 -8.96 -0.50 -2.16
N ILE A 95 -8.21 -1.45 -2.71
CA ILE A 95 -8.72 -2.40 -3.72
C ILE A 95 -9.70 -3.39 -3.08
N TRP A 96 -9.32 -4.01 -1.97
CA TRP A 96 -10.16 -4.98 -1.25
C TRP A 96 -11.47 -4.37 -0.76
N VAL A 97 -11.42 -3.18 -0.16
CA VAL A 97 -12.61 -2.47 0.32
C VAL A 97 -13.49 -2.04 -0.86
N THR A 98 -12.90 -1.62 -1.98
CA THR A 98 -13.65 -1.33 -3.21
C THR A 98 -14.39 -2.58 -3.72
N TRP A 99 -13.72 -3.72 -3.78
CA TRP A 99 -14.34 -4.98 -4.23
C TRP A 99 -15.47 -5.41 -3.31
N ALA A 100 -15.25 -5.36 -1.98
CA ALA A 100 -16.28 -5.66 -1.00
C ALA A 100 -17.47 -4.70 -1.14
N SER A 101 -17.21 -3.40 -1.32
CA SER A 101 -18.25 -2.39 -1.54
C SER A 101 -19.06 -2.68 -2.80
N ALA A 102 -18.40 -3.03 -3.91
CA ALA A 102 -19.07 -3.39 -5.16
C ALA A 102 -19.98 -4.60 -4.99
N ILE A 103 -19.50 -5.67 -4.32
CA ILE A 103 -20.30 -6.86 -4.02
C ILE A 103 -21.50 -6.51 -3.13
N LEU A 104 -21.30 -5.69 -2.09
CA LEU A 104 -22.40 -5.21 -1.25
C LEU A 104 -23.42 -4.39 -2.03
N VAL A 105 -22.99 -3.61 -3.02
CA VAL A 105 -23.90 -2.83 -3.88
C VAL A 105 -24.72 -3.71 -4.80
N ILE A 106 -24.12 -4.80 -5.31
CA ILE A 106 -24.84 -5.82 -6.08
C ILE A 106 -25.98 -6.39 -5.21
N LEU A 107 -25.65 -6.84 -3.99
CA LEU A 107 -26.58 -7.54 -3.08
C LEU A 107 -27.61 -6.62 -2.42
N PHE A 108 -27.16 -5.53 -1.80
CA PHE A 108 -27.96 -4.66 -0.92
C PHE A 108 -28.30 -3.29 -1.53
N GLY A 109 -27.82 -3.01 -2.75
CA GLY A 109 -28.02 -1.73 -3.45
C GLY A 109 -27.06 -0.64 -3.00
N ASN A 110 -27.31 0.60 -3.42
CA ASN A 110 -26.34 1.70 -3.32
C ASN A 110 -25.83 2.01 -1.90
N LYS A 111 -26.51 1.54 -0.84
CA LYS A 111 -26.02 1.63 0.54
C LYS A 111 -24.72 0.85 0.78
N GLY A 112 -24.39 -0.14 -0.07
CA GLY A 112 -23.14 -0.88 0.00
C GLY A 112 -21.89 0.02 -0.14
N TRP A 113 -22.02 1.18 -0.80
CA TRP A 113 -20.95 2.18 -0.88
C TRP A 113 -20.60 2.82 0.46
N LEU A 114 -21.43 2.67 1.51
CA LEU A 114 -21.07 3.15 2.84
C LEU A 114 -19.82 2.47 3.39
N LEU A 115 -19.55 1.22 3.01
CA LEU A 115 -18.32 0.53 3.38
C LEU A 115 -17.08 1.27 2.84
N TRP A 116 -17.21 1.94 1.69
CA TRP A 116 -16.11 2.66 1.06
C TRP A 116 -15.57 3.81 1.92
N VAL A 117 -16.38 4.37 2.83
CA VAL A 117 -15.95 5.42 3.79
C VAL A 117 -14.79 4.95 4.68
N VAL A 118 -14.60 3.65 4.86
CA VAL A 118 -13.47 3.08 5.61
C VAL A 118 -12.14 3.47 4.98
N VAL A 119 -12.05 3.56 3.65
CA VAL A 119 -10.80 3.91 2.94
C VAL A 119 -10.27 5.29 3.34
N PRO A 120 -11.00 6.41 3.15
CA PRO A 120 -10.50 7.72 3.56
C PRO A 120 -10.36 7.84 5.09
N ALA A 121 -11.20 7.17 5.88
CA ALA A 121 -11.05 7.16 7.34
C ALA A 121 -9.71 6.53 7.77
N TYR A 122 -9.34 5.40 7.18
CA TYR A 122 -8.06 4.74 7.44
C TYR A 122 -6.87 5.54 6.88
N GLY A 123 -7.03 6.15 5.70
CA GLY A 123 -6.01 7.05 5.13
C GLY A 123 -5.72 8.27 6.03
N LEU A 124 -6.75 8.86 6.64
CA LEU A 124 -6.59 9.94 7.61
C LEU A 124 -5.88 9.48 8.88
N TYR A 125 -6.21 8.29 9.40
CA TYR A 125 -5.53 7.69 10.53
C TYR A 125 -4.03 7.51 10.25
N LEU A 126 -3.67 6.90 9.11
CA LEU A 126 -2.27 6.70 8.72
C LEU A 126 -1.53 8.04 8.52
N GLY A 127 -2.18 9.00 7.85
CA GLY A 127 -1.64 10.34 7.62
C GLY A 127 -1.40 11.13 8.91
N SER A 128 -2.30 11.01 9.90
CA SER A 128 -2.11 11.63 11.22
C SER A 128 -0.88 11.09 11.95
N GLY A 129 -0.59 9.79 11.82
CA GLY A 129 0.61 9.17 12.39
C GLY A 129 1.90 9.69 11.75
N LEU A 130 1.90 9.88 10.42
CA LEU A 130 3.03 10.46 9.68
C LEU A 130 3.28 11.93 10.08
N LEU A 131 2.22 12.73 10.22
CA LEU A 131 2.32 14.11 10.69
C LEU A 131 2.85 14.17 12.15
N GLY A 132 2.43 13.23 13.00
CA GLY A 132 2.94 13.09 14.36
C GLY A 132 4.43 12.76 14.40
N MET A 133 4.88 11.76 13.64
CA MET A 133 6.31 11.43 13.52
C MET A 133 7.13 12.56 12.90
N GLY A 134 6.60 13.27 11.90
CA GLY A 134 7.25 14.42 11.30
C GLY A 134 7.43 15.57 12.29
N ARG A 135 6.42 15.85 13.12
CA ARG A 135 6.51 16.83 14.21
C ARG A 135 7.48 16.40 15.28
N GLN A 136 7.52 15.12 15.66
CA GLN A 136 8.47 14.61 16.65
C GLN A 136 9.92 14.69 16.15
N LYS A 137 10.18 14.31 14.89
CA LYS A 137 11.51 14.49 14.28
C LYS A 137 11.91 15.96 14.13
N MET A 138 10.97 16.84 13.76
CA MET A 138 11.23 18.28 13.70
C MET A 138 11.49 18.87 15.09
N ALA A 139 10.77 18.41 16.12
CA ALA A 139 11.00 18.80 17.51
C ALA A 139 12.33 18.25 18.05
N GLU A 140 12.77 17.07 17.64
CA GLU A 140 14.10 16.53 17.96
C GLU A 140 15.21 17.32 17.26
N LEU A 141 15.00 17.71 16.00
CA LEU A 141 15.92 18.57 15.24
C LEU A 141 15.98 20.01 15.79
N GLN A 142 14.86 20.55 16.29
CA GLN A 142 14.82 21.87 16.93
C GLN A 142 15.26 21.83 18.41
N GLY A 143 15.05 20.72 19.10
CA GLY A 143 15.48 20.48 20.48
C GLY A 143 16.94 20.03 20.61
N GLY A 144 17.58 19.62 19.51
CA GLY A 144 19.03 19.40 19.43
C GLY A 144 19.84 20.68 19.22
N GLY A 145 19.18 21.83 19.13
CA GLY A 145 19.78 23.15 18.91
C GLY A 145 20.00 23.95 20.19
N GLY A 146 20.80 23.41 21.13
CA GLY A 146 21.52 24.23 22.11
C GLY A 146 21.30 23.90 23.58
N VAL A 147 22.24 23.16 24.17
CA VAL A 147 22.73 23.41 25.54
C VAL A 147 24.22 23.05 25.61
N GLY A 148 25.05 24.08 25.80
CA GLY A 148 26.15 24.06 26.76
C GLY A 148 27.43 23.30 26.39
N ASP A 149 28.54 24.04 26.41
CA ASP A 149 29.83 23.55 26.88
C ASP A 149 29.64 22.62 28.09
N ALA A 150 29.82 21.32 27.89
CA ALA A 150 30.05 20.36 28.95
C ALA A 150 31.19 19.45 28.49
N ALA A 151 32.38 19.78 28.99
CA ALA A 151 33.65 19.13 28.75
C ALA A 151 33.56 17.59 28.73
N PRO A 152 34.42 16.89 27.96
CA PRO A 152 34.44 15.44 27.92
C PRO A 152 34.66 14.91 29.34
N GLN A 153 33.69 14.14 29.84
CA GLN A 153 33.76 13.45 31.11
C GLN A 153 34.90 12.43 31.02
N GLY A 154 36.10 12.87 31.40
CA GLY A 154 37.29 12.03 31.49
C GLY A 154 37.02 10.83 32.37
N ASN A 155 37.42 9.67 31.86
CA ASN A 155 37.36 8.36 32.49
C ASN A 155 38.01 8.37 33.90
N ARG A 156 37.27 8.75 34.94
CA ARG A 156 37.73 8.75 36.35
C ARG A 156 37.92 7.35 36.93
N ARG A 157 37.63 6.28 36.17
CA ARG A 157 37.84 4.89 36.59
C ARG A 157 39.24 4.33 36.28
N ALA A 158 40.10 5.05 35.55
CA ALA A 158 41.44 4.58 35.20
C ALA A 158 42.57 5.02 36.16
N ARG A 159 42.27 5.75 37.26
CA ARG A 159 43.30 6.32 38.15
C ARG A 159 43.31 5.75 39.59
N ARG A 160 42.80 4.54 39.80
CA ARG A 160 42.85 3.82 41.09
C ARG A 160 43.46 2.42 41.01
N ALA A 161 44.30 2.18 40.00
CA ALA A 161 45.11 0.98 39.88
C ALA A 161 46.50 1.37 39.35
N ALA A 162 47.28 2.01 40.20
CA ALA A 162 48.74 2.15 40.11
C ALA A 162 49.26 2.35 41.53
#